data_AF-A0A958VMK8-F1
#
_entry.id   AF-A0A958VMK8-F1
#
_cell.length_a   1.000
_cell.length_b   1.000
_cell.length_c   1.000
_cell.angle_alpha   90.00
_cell.angle_beta   90.00
_cell.angle_gamma   90.00
#
_symmetry.space_group_name_H-M   'P 1'
#
loop_
_entity.id
_entity.type
_entity.pdbx_description
1 polymer ?
#
loop_
_entity_poly.entity_id
_entity_poly.type
_entity_poly.pdbx_seq_one_letter_code
_entity_poly.pdbx_strand_id
1 'polypeptide(L)'
;EKEYPEFAEGLRWQLIEKQIAKENNVDVSYEEALVRTKMLFQAQMAGYGSQVGDEELERAAANYLNKNEDSKRIFDQIFFEKLLNLYKDSIVLKNKEVTFDEFVKLATGKTPKKGIFEQISNLVKL
;
A
#
# COMPACT_ATOMS: atom_id res chain seq x y z
N GLU A 1 -23.41 -3.98 -20.10
CA GLU A 1 -23.47 -2.51 -19.96
C GLU A 1 -23.07 -1.98 -18.57
N LYS A 2 -23.29 -2.70 -17.45
CA LYS A 2 -22.93 -2.21 -16.10
C LYS A 2 -21.43 -2.08 -15.79
N GLU A 3 -20.56 -2.74 -16.56
CA GLU A 3 -19.10 -2.78 -16.28
C GLU A 3 -18.32 -1.65 -16.95
N TYR A 4 -18.89 -1.00 -17.97
CA TYR A 4 -18.22 0.08 -18.70
C TYR A 4 -17.97 1.34 -17.84
N PRO A 5 -18.92 1.81 -17.01
CA PRO A 5 -18.70 2.97 -16.16
C PRO A 5 -17.57 2.77 -15.14
N GLU A 6 -17.52 1.61 -14.49
CA GLU A 6 -16.48 1.28 -13.50
C GLU A 6 -15.09 1.17 -14.15
N PHE A 7 -15.02 0.53 -15.33
CA PHE A 7 -13.81 0.49 -16.12
C PHE A 7 -13.32 1.88 -16.54
N ALA A 8 -14.23 2.72 -17.03
CA ALA A 8 -13.90 4.08 -17.47
C ALA A 8 -13.38 4.94 -16.32
N GLU A 9 -13.96 4.83 -15.12
CA GLU A 9 -13.47 5.50 -13.92
C GLU A 9 -12.10 4.98 -13.49
N GLY A 10 -11.88 3.66 -13.50
CA GLY A 10 -10.57 3.08 -13.22
C GLY A 10 -9.49 3.59 -14.18
N LEU A 11 -9.78 3.63 -15.48
CA LEU A 11 -8.87 4.15 -16.49
C LEU A 11 -8.59 5.64 -16.28
N ARG A 12 -9.61 6.44 -15.93
CA ARG A 12 -9.45 7.86 -15.61
C ARG A 12 -8.45 8.04 -14.46
N TRP A 13 -8.60 7.30 -13.37
CA TRP A 13 -7.68 7.35 -12.23
C TRP A 13 -6.25 6.98 -12.63
N GLN A 14 -6.08 5.90 -13.40
CA GLN A 14 -4.77 5.50 -13.92
C GLN A 14 -4.10 6.58 -14.77
N LEU A 15 -4.87 7.31 -15.59
CA LEU A 15 -4.34 8.41 -16.40
C LEU A 15 -3.91 9.60 -15.52
N ILE A 16 -4.69 9.93 -14.50
CA ILE A 16 -4.38 11.01 -13.54
C ILE A 16 -3.10 10.67 -12.77
N GLU A 17 -3.00 9.45 -12.22
CA GLU A 17 -1.82 8.99 -11.47
C GLU A 17 -0.55 9.04 -12.33
N LYS A 18 -0.64 8.59 -13.58
CA LYS A 18 0.49 8.66 -14.53
C LYS A 18 0.89 10.09 -14.86
N GLN A 19 -0.06 11.00 -15.03
CA GLN A 19 0.23 12.41 -15.28
C GLN A 19 0.94 13.05 -14.08
N ILE A 20 0.43 12.83 -12.88
CA ILE A 20 1.04 13.35 -11.64
C ILE A 20 2.45 12.79 -11.46
N ALA A 21 2.63 11.47 -11.66
CA ALA A 21 3.94 10.85 -11.56
C ALA A 21 4.94 11.47 -12.54
N LYS A 22 4.53 11.69 -13.79
CA LYS A 22 5.37 12.32 -14.81
C LYS A 22 5.76 13.75 -14.44
N GLU A 23 4.82 14.56 -13.98
CA GLU A 23 5.07 15.96 -13.60
C GLU A 23 6.01 16.08 -12.39
N ASN A 24 5.98 15.10 -11.49
CA ASN A 24 6.77 15.10 -10.26
C ASN A 24 8.00 14.18 -10.34
N ASN A 25 8.34 13.67 -11.54
CA ASN A 25 9.46 12.76 -11.77
C ASN A 25 9.46 11.53 -10.84
N VAL A 26 8.26 11.00 -10.56
CA VAL A 26 8.09 9.76 -9.79
C VAL A 26 8.31 8.59 -10.73
N ASP A 27 9.41 7.88 -10.52
CA ASP A 27 9.75 6.64 -11.19
C ASP A 27 10.26 5.60 -10.18
N VAL A 28 10.26 4.32 -10.54
CA VAL A 28 10.77 3.24 -9.68
C VAL A 28 12.00 2.62 -10.32
N SER A 29 13.14 2.78 -9.66
CA SER A 29 14.40 2.18 -10.10
C SER A 29 14.43 0.67 -9.84
N TYR A 30 15.26 -0.03 -10.62
CA TYR A 30 15.50 -1.46 -10.40
C TYR A 30 16.15 -1.70 -9.04
N GLU A 31 17.03 -0.81 -8.60
CA GLU A 31 17.71 -0.87 -7.31
C GLU A 31 16.68 -0.81 -6.15
N GLU A 32 15.69 0.08 -6.23
CA GLU A 32 14.59 0.14 -5.25
C GLU A 32 13.79 -1.17 -5.22
N ALA A 33 13.47 -1.73 -6.40
CA ALA A 33 12.77 -3.00 -6.50
C ALA A 33 13.60 -4.16 -5.95
N LEU A 34 14.92 -4.16 -6.17
CA LEU A 34 15.85 -5.17 -5.68
C LEU A 34 15.93 -5.14 -4.15
N VAL A 35 16.09 -3.94 -3.56
CA VAL A 35 16.09 -3.76 -2.11
C VAL A 35 14.77 -4.22 -1.51
N ARG A 36 13.63 -3.81 -2.08
CA ARG A 36 12.30 -4.23 -1.61
C ARG A 36 12.14 -5.75 -1.65
N THR A 37 12.51 -6.38 -2.75
CA THR A 37 12.41 -7.83 -2.93
C THR A 37 13.32 -8.58 -1.95
N LYS A 38 14.55 -8.07 -1.72
CA LYS A 38 15.47 -8.61 -0.72
C LYS A 38 14.87 -8.58 0.68
N MET A 39 14.25 -7.47 1.07
CA MET A 39 13.57 -7.33 2.35
C MET A 39 12.39 -8.31 2.51
N LEU A 40 11.62 -8.54 1.45
CA LEU A 40 10.51 -9.50 1.47
C LEU A 40 11.02 -10.94 1.71
N PHE A 41 12.08 -11.33 1.00
CA PHE A 41 12.67 -12.65 1.18
C PHE A 41 13.29 -12.81 2.56
N GLN A 42 14.01 -11.79 3.04
CA GLN A 42 14.55 -11.79 4.40
C GLN A 42 13.44 -11.95 5.46
N ALA A 43 12.32 -11.23 5.32
CA ALA A 43 11.19 -11.34 6.24
C ALA A 43 10.55 -12.74 6.19
N GLN A 44 10.41 -13.33 4.99
CA GLN A 44 9.92 -14.69 4.81
C GLN A 44 10.85 -15.71 5.49
N MET A 45 12.17 -15.55 5.35
CA MET A 45 13.18 -16.47 5.89
C MET A 45 13.33 -16.36 7.41
N ALA A 46 13.18 -15.16 7.96
CA ALA A 46 13.15 -14.93 9.40
C ALA A 46 12.02 -15.72 10.08
N GLY A 47 10.88 -15.89 9.41
CA GLY A 47 9.77 -16.73 9.91
C GLY A 47 10.11 -18.22 10.05
N TYR A 48 11.13 -18.70 9.33
CA TYR A 48 11.62 -20.09 9.43
C TYR A 48 12.83 -20.23 10.35
N GLY A 49 13.32 -19.14 10.95
CA GLY A 49 14.53 -19.15 11.79
C GLY A 49 15.83 -19.31 11.00
N SER A 50 15.79 -19.20 9.67
CA SER A 50 16.95 -19.37 8.79
C SER A 50 17.63 -18.02 8.55
N GLN A 51 18.93 -17.95 8.82
CA GLN A 51 19.76 -16.82 8.41
C GLN A 51 20.37 -17.12 7.04
N VAL A 52 19.94 -16.37 6.03
CA VAL A 52 20.51 -16.43 4.68
C VAL A 52 21.47 -15.26 4.49
N GLY A 53 22.59 -15.53 3.83
CA GLY A 53 23.60 -14.52 3.52
C GLY A 53 23.07 -13.46 2.57
N ASP A 54 23.54 -12.22 2.72
CA ASP A 54 23.06 -11.09 1.94
C ASP A 54 23.24 -11.28 0.43
N GLU A 55 24.37 -11.85 0.01
CA GLU A 55 24.65 -12.17 -1.40
C GLU A 55 23.71 -13.22 -2.00
N GLU A 56 23.19 -14.14 -1.18
CA GLU A 56 22.24 -15.15 -1.63
C GLU A 56 20.84 -14.54 -1.76
N LEU A 57 20.44 -13.70 -0.81
CA LEU A 57 19.20 -12.92 -0.89
C LEU A 57 19.18 -11.98 -2.09
N GLU A 58 20.30 -11.30 -2.37
CA GLU A 58 20.42 -10.40 -3.52
C GLU A 58 20.32 -11.16 -4.85
N ARG A 59 21.02 -12.31 -4.98
CA ARG A 59 20.89 -13.18 -6.16
C ARG A 59 19.46 -13.70 -6.34
N ALA A 60 18.81 -14.12 -5.26
CA ALA A 60 17.42 -14.58 -5.31
C ALA A 60 16.47 -13.46 -5.74
N ALA A 61 16.62 -12.26 -5.17
CA ALA A 61 15.82 -11.09 -5.50
C ALA A 61 16.01 -10.67 -6.97
N ALA A 62 17.25 -10.61 -7.46
CA ALA A 62 17.54 -10.30 -8.85
C ALA A 62 16.94 -11.35 -9.81
N ASN A 63 17.02 -12.63 -9.46
CA ASN A 63 16.39 -13.70 -10.25
C ASN A 63 14.86 -13.56 -10.30
N TYR A 64 14.23 -13.23 -9.18
CA TYR A 64 12.79 -13.00 -9.10
C TYR A 64 12.36 -11.84 -10.00
N LEU A 65 13.06 -10.70 -9.92
CA LEU A 65 12.73 -9.52 -10.72
C LEU A 65 12.90 -9.75 -12.22
N ASN A 66 13.86 -10.57 -12.65
CA ASN A 66 14.12 -10.81 -14.06
C ASN A 66 13.22 -11.88 -14.70
N LYS A 67 12.70 -12.83 -13.91
CA LYS A 67 12.04 -14.04 -14.45
C LYS A 67 10.57 -14.14 -14.10
N ASN A 68 10.07 -13.35 -13.15
CA ASN A 68 8.72 -13.50 -12.65
C ASN A 68 7.80 -12.38 -13.17
N GLU A 69 6.64 -12.76 -13.69
CA GLU A 69 5.56 -11.83 -14.04
C GLU A 69 5.04 -11.03 -12.83
N ASP A 70 5.13 -11.61 -11.64
CA ASP A 70 4.79 -10.97 -10.36
C ASP A 70 5.77 -9.85 -9.98
N SER A 71 6.95 -9.77 -10.61
CA SER A 71 7.91 -8.68 -10.36
C SER A 71 7.26 -7.31 -10.57
N LYS A 72 6.37 -7.19 -11.56
CA LYS A 72 5.62 -5.97 -11.83
C LYS A 72 4.86 -5.47 -10.60
N ARG A 73 4.32 -6.38 -9.78
CA ARG A 73 3.60 -6.02 -8.55
C ARG A 73 4.51 -5.30 -7.55
N ILE A 74 5.79 -5.65 -7.50
CA ILE A 74 6.78 -4.96 -6.64
C ILE A 74 6.97 -3.52 -7.12
N PHE A 75 7.14 -3.32 -8.43
CA PHE A 75 7.24 -1.98 -9.00
C PHE A 75 5.97 -1.16 -8.76
N ASP A 76 4.79 -1.75 -8.99
CA ASP A 76 3.49 -1.09 -8.77
C ASP A 76 3.29 -0.69 -7.29
N GLN A 77 3.70 -1.53 -6.34
CA GLN A 77 3.64 -1.22 -4.90
C GLN A 77 4.54 -0.05 -4.53
N ILE A 78 5.80 -0.07 -5.00
CA ILE A 78 6.75 1.03 -4.72
C ILE A 78 6.24 2.32 -5.37
N PHE A 79 5.72 2.24 -6.60
CA PHE A 79 5.14 3.38 -7.31
C PHE A 79 3.98 4.01 -6.53
N PHE A 80 3.04 3.17 -6.06
CA PHE A 80 1.91 3.63 -5.26
C PHE A 80 2.35 4.29 -3.95
N GLU A 81 3.34 3.72 -3.26
CA GLU A 81 3.89 4.32 -2.03
C GLU A 81 4.53 5.69 -2.29
N LYS A 82 5.27 5.84 -3.39
CA LYS A 82 5.89 7.12 -3.78
C LYS A 82 4.81 8.18 -4.11
N LEU A 83 3.75 7.79 -4.83
CA LEU A 83 2.60 8.66 -5.08
C LEU A 83 1.91 9.05 -3.78
N LEU A 84 1.69 8.11 -2.86
CA LEU A 84 1.05 8.39 -1.58
C LEU A 84 1.87 9.38 -0.74
N ASN A 85 3.20 9.25 -0.74
CA ASN A 85 4.08 10.19 -0.05
C ASN A 85 4.00 11.58 -0.70
N LEU A 86 4.05 11.66 -2.03
CA LEU A 86 3.84 12.90 -2.77
C LEU A 86 2.51 13.57 -2.42
N TYR A 87 1.42 12.81 -2.32
CA TYR A 87 0.11 13.32 -1.92
C TYR A 87 0.11 13.86 -0.49
N LYS A 88 0.76 13.17 0.46
CA LYS A 88 0.85 13.64 1.84
C LYS A 88 1.63 14.96 1.95
N ASP A 89 2.65 15.14 1.13
CA ASP A 89 3.48 16.34 1.14
C ASP A 89 2.81 17.52 0.41
N SER A 90 1.95 17.24 -0.58
CA SER A 90 1.30 18.27 -1.39
C SER A 90 -0.09 18.67 -0.88
N ILE A 91 -0.75 17.84 -0.07
CA ILE A 91 -2.13 18.07 0.37
C ILE A 91 -2.17 18.55 1.81
N VAL A 92 -2.90 19.65 2.04
CA VAL A 92 -3.17 20.12 3.40
C VAL A 92 -4.25 19.25 4.05
N LEU A 93 -3.86 18.47 5.05
CA LEU A 93 -4.80 17.65 5.82
C LEU A 93 -5.63 18.52 6.77
N LYS A 94 -6.95 18.45 6.63
CA LYS A 94 -7.90 19.07 7.56
C LYS A 94 -8.26 18.07 8.65
N ASN A 95 -7.64 18.20 9.81
CA ASN A 95 -7.96 17.37 10.96
C ASN A 95 -9.35 17.72 11.49
N LYS A 96 -10.20 16.70 11.65
CA LYS A 96 -11.53 16.81 12.26
C LYS A 96 -11.63 15.78 13.37
N GLU A 97 -11.83 16.26 14.59
CA GLU A 97 -12.15 15.39 15.71
C GLU A 97 -13.58 14.87 15.55
N VAL A 98 -13.74 13.55 15.71
CA VAL A 98 -15.03 12.87 15.62
C VAL A 98 -15.11 11.86 16.75
N THR A 99 -16.33 11.63 17.24
CA THR A 99 -16.59 10.53 18.19
C THR A 99 -16.42 9.18 17.50
N PHE A 100 -16.20 8.11 18.27
CA PHE A 100 -16.11 6.76 17.72
C PHE A 100 -17.36 6.37 16.91
N ASP A 101 -18.54 6.76 17.39
CA ASP A 101 -19.80 6.47 16.70
C ASP A 101 -19.89 7.18 15.35
N GLU A 102 -19.42 8.44 15.28
CA GLU A 102 -19.31 9.18 14.03
C GLU A 102 -18.28 8.55 13.09
N PHE A 103 -17.14 8.09 13.61
CA PHE A 103 -16.13 7.39 12.81
C PHE A 103 -16.70 6.11 12.18
N VAL A 104 -17.39 5.27 12.96
CA VAL A 104 -18.03 4.04 12.44
C VAL A 104 -19.05 4.37 11.36
N LYS A 105 -19.84 5.44 11.57
CA LYS A 105 -20.80 5.91 10.58
C LYS A 105 -20.14 6.38 9.29
N LEU A 106 -19.04 7.13 9.38
CA LEU A 106 -18.27 7.61 8.23
C LEU A 106 -17.60 6.46 7.47
N ALA A 107 -16.98 5.51 8.17
CA ALA A 107 -16.23 4.41 7.58
C ALA A 107 -17.14 3.34 6.93
N THR A 108 -18.33 3.10 7.48
CA THR A 108 -19.20 2.00 7.05
C THR A 108 -20.49 2.45 6.35
N GLY A 109 -20.82 3.75 6.41
CA GLY A 109 -22.10 4.28 5.95
C GLY A 109 -23.30 3.85 6.79
N LYS A 110 -23.09 3.12 7.89
CA LYS A 110 -24.15 2.56 8.75
C LYS A 110 -24.09 3.19 10.15
N THR A 111 -25.25 3.38 10.77
CA THR A 111 -25.30 3.79 12.18
C THR A 111 -24.72 2.67 13.06
N PRO A 112 -23.74 2.97 13.93
CA PRO A 112 -23.20 1.98 14.86
C PRO A 112 -24.29 1.43 15.78
N LYS A 113 -24.19 0.14 16.16
CA LYS A 113 -25.00 -0.35 17.29
C LYS A 113 -24.51 0.36 18.55
N LYS A 114 -25.44 1.02 19.23
CA LYS A 114 -25.18 1.77 20.47
C LYS A 114 -24.39 0.89 21.46
N GLY A 115 -23.21 1.34 21.91
CA GLY A 115 -22.41 0.65 22.92
C GLY A 115 -21.33 -0.33 22.41
N ILE A 116 -21.08 -0.44 21.09
CA ILE A 116 -19.95 -1.25 20.57
C ILE A 116 -18.60 -0.76 21.13
N PHE A 117 -18.42 0.55 21.27
CA PHE A 117 -17.17 1.10 21.81
C PHE A 117 -16.89 0.64 23.25
N GLU A 118 -17.90 0.64 24.12
CA GLU A 118 -17.79 0.12 25.50
C GLU A 118 -17.41 -1.37 25.51
N GLN A 119 -18.00 -2.16 24.61
CA GLN A 119 -17.70 -3.59 24.47
C GLN A 119 -16.26 -3.84 24.01
N ILE A 120 -15.75 -3.04 23.06
CA ILE A 120 -14.38 -3.19 22.54
C ILE A 120 -13.35 -2.58 23.52
N SER A 121 -13.65 -1.43 24.13
CA SER A 121 -12.80 -0.78 25.14
C SER A 121 -12.49 -1.72 26.31
N ASN A 122 -13.49 -2.49 26.76
CA ASN A 122 -13.27 -3.47 27.83
C ASN A 122 -12.43 -4.68 27.39
N LEU A 123 -12.28 -4.93 26.09
CA LEU A 123 -11.42 -6.00 25.56
C LEU A 123 -9.97 -5.54 25.31
N VAL A 124 -9.76 -4.23 25.07
CA VAL A 124 -8.44 -3.64 24.82
C VAL A 124 -7.77 -3.15 26.12
N LYS A 125 -8.55 -2.94 27.19
CA LYS A 125 -8.03 -2.77 28.55
C LYS A 125 -7.61 -4.13 29.13
N LEU A 126 -6.49 -4.67 28.64
CA LEU A 126 -5.72 -5.75 29.24
C LEU A 126 -4.25 -5.35 29.30
#